data_AF-A0A2V7TPG2-F1
#
_entry.id   AF-A0A2V7TPG2-F1
#
_cell.length_a   1.000
_cell.length_b   1.000
_cell.length_c   1.000
_cell.angle_alpha   90.00
_cell.angle_beta   90.00
_cell.angle_gamma   90.00
#
_symmetry.space_group_name_H-M   'P 1'
#
loop_
_entity.id
_entity.type
_entity.pdbx_description
1 polymer ?
#
loop_
_entity_poly.entity_id
_entity_poly.type
_entity_poly.pdbx_seq_one_letter_code
_entity_poly.pdbx_strand_id
1 'polypeptide(L)'
;SPHEPPPSPPSPPPAAAAAEVPLTLDQAFALASANNREITAARLRRAIDLAGVDVARERPNPELRYEQAKETPHQALTASQPIELGGKRGRRIALAEAVMKTGEAELARTQADVRAQVRKAYYSLAATQARLVIAVDIEGIRT
;
A
#
# COMPACT_ATOMS: atom_id res chain seq x y z
N SER A 1 58.80 -3.15 51.23
CA SER A 1 57.40 -2.77 50.99
C SER A 1 56.84 -3.63 49.87
N PRO A 2 55.72 -4.34 50.06
CA PRO A 2 55.08 -5.10 48.98
C PRO A 2 54.30 -4.15 48.07
N HIS A 3 54.36 -4.39 46.76
CA HIS A 3 53.62 -3.70 45.72
C HIS A 3 52.25 -4.35 45.56
N GLU A 4 51.16 -3.59 45.78
CA GLU A 4 49.78 -4.05 45.64
C GLU A 4 49.29 -3.74 44.21
N PRO A 5 48.75 -4.73 43.46
CA PRO A 5 48.24 -4.49 42.11
C PRO A 5 46.89 -3.73 42.16
N PRO A 6 46.58 -2.91 41.13
CA PRO A 6 45.35 -2.11 41.12
C PRO A 6 44.09 -2.99 40.96
N PRO A 7 42.93 -2.55 41.46
CA PRO A 7 41.69 -3.31 41.40
C PRO A 7 41.14 -3.40 39.97
N SER A 8 40.64 -4.58 39.59
CA SER A 8 39.94 -4.84 38.33
C SER A 8 38.66 -3.99 38.20
N PRO A 9 38.28 -3.55 36.99
CA PRO A 9 37.02 -2.82 36.78
C PRO A 9 35.80 -3.73 37.04
N PRO A 10 34.67 -3.18 37.51
CA PRO A 10 33.46 -3.95 37.74
C PRO A 10 32.90 -4.50 36.42
N SER A 11 32.46 -5.75 36.44
CA SER A 11 31.76 -6.39 35.32
C SER A 11 30.52 -5.57 34.93
N PRO A 12 30.19 -5.46 33.62
CA PRO A 12 28.98 -4.78 33.21
C PRO A 12 27.76 -5.50 33.79
N PRO A 13 26.71 -4.76 34.21
CA PRO A 13 25.48 -5.39 34.68
C PRO A 13 24.91 -6.27 33.56
N PRO A 14 24.25 -7.40 33.90
CA PRO A 14 23.56 -8.20 32.90
C PRO A 14 22.63 -7.27 32.12
N ALA A 15 22.73 -7.29 30.80
CA ALA A 15 21.81 -6.59 29.93
C ALA A 15 20.41 -7.01 30.36
N ALA A 16 19.67 -6.08 30.98
CA ALA A 16 18.30 -6.32 31.36
C ALA A 16 17.59 -6.76 30.08
N ALA A 17 17.15 -8.02 30.04
CA ALA A 17 16.26 -8.51 29.01
C ALA A 17 15.07 -7.56 29.02
N ALA A 18 15.05 -6.64 28.06
CA ALA A 18 13.93 -5.73 27.89
C ALA A 18 12.71 -6.62 27.76
N ALA A 19 11.82 -6.57 28.75
CA ALA A 19 10.56 -7.29 28.68
C ALA A 19 9.85 -6.80 27.42
N GLU A 20 9.89 -7.61 26.36
CA GLU A 20 9.18 -7.31 25.12
C GLU A 20 7.71 -7.17 25.49
N VAL A 21 7.21 -5.94 25.43
CA VAL A 21 5.79 -5.67 25.68
C VAL A 21 5.01 -6.47 24.65
N PRO A 22 4.11 -7.37 25.07
CA PRO A 22 3.38 -8.21 24.13
C PRO A 22 2.57 -7.35 23.17
N LEU A 23 2.72 -7.64 21.86
CA LEU A 23 2.00 -6.95 20.79
C LEU A 23 0.50 -6.99 21.07
N THR A 24 -0.15 -5.83 21.13
CA THR A 24 -1.61 -5.77 21.29
C THR A 24 -2.31 -5.90 19.94
N LEU A 25 -3.61 -6.27 19.94
CA LEU A 25 -4.39 -6.39 18.71
C LEU A 25 -4.46 -5.06 17.94
N ASP A 26 -4.63 -3.94 18.65
CA ASP A 26 -4.69 -2.61 18.02
C ASP A 26 -3.35 -2.21 17.41
N GLN A 27 -2.24 -2.54 18.07
CA GLN A 27 -0.89 -2.36 17.50
C GLN A 27 -0.71 -3.23 16.25
N ALA A 28 -1.19 -4.47 16.25
CA ALA A 28 -1.14 -5.34 15.08
C ALA A 28 -1.94 -4.76 13.90
N PHE A 29 -3.13 -4.19 14.15
CA PHE A 29 -3.90 -3.50 13.11
C PHE A 29 -3.21 -2.25 12.58
N ALA A 30 -2.61 -1.44 13.45
CA ALA A 30 -1.88 -0.25 13.05
C ALA A 30 -0.67 -0.61 12.17
N LEU A 31 0.13 -1.59 12.60
CA LEU A 31 1.28 -2.09 11.85
C LEU A 31 0.87 -2.65 10.49
N ALA A 32 -0.19 -3.45 10.42
CA ALA A 32 -0.69 -4.00 9.16
C ALA A 32 -1.22 -2.90 8.23
N SER A 33 -1.99 -1.94 8.74
CA SER A 33 -2.56 -0.85 7.93
C SER A 33 -1.50 0.09 7.35
N ALA A 34 -0.37 0.23 8.06
CA ALA A 34 0.78 1.02 7.63
C ALA A 34 1.70 0.27 6.66
N ASN A 35 1.94 -1.03 6.87
CA ASN A 35 3.03 -1.76 6.21
C ASN A 35 2.58 -2.87 5.25
N ASN A 36 1.29 -3.21 5.19
CA ASN A 36 0.81 -4.26 4.30
C ASN A 36 0.92 -3.82 2.82
N ARG A 37 1.54 -4.69 2.01
CA ARG A 37 1.82 -4.42 0.60
C ARG A 37 0.57 -4.44 -0.27
N GLU A 38 -0.45 -5.23 0.05
CA GLU A 38 -1.72 -5.25 -0.68
C GLU A 38 -2.46 -3.93 -0.51
N ILE A 39 -2.53 -3.40 0.71
CA ILE A 39 -3.11 -2.06 0.97
C ILE A 39 -2.29 -0.98 0.25
N THR A 40 -0.96 -1.09 0.28
CA THR A 40 -0.08 -0.13 -0.40
C THR A 40 -0.30 -0.13 -1.91
N ALA A 41 -0.36 -1.31 -2.53
CA ALA A 41 -0.64 -1.45 -3.95
C ALA A 41 -2.03 -0.89 -4.33
N ALA A 42 -3.06 -1.20 -3.53
CA ALA A 42 -4.40 -0.67 -3.73
C ALA A 42 -4.45 0.87 -3.60
N ARG A 43 -3.66 1.47 -2.70
CA ARG A 43 -3.56 2.95 -2.58
C ARG A 43 -2.95 3.60 -3.81
N LEU A 44 -1.93 2.98 -4.41
CA LEU A 44 -1.25 3.53 -5.60
C LEU A 44 -2.20 3.62 -6.81
N ARG A 45 -3.20 2.74 -6.88
CA ARG A 45 -4.22 2.75 -7.93
C ARG A 45 -5.01 4.06 -7.97
N ARG A 46 -5.28 4.69 -6.82
CA ARG A 46 -6.04 5.95 -6.73
C ARG A 46 -5.47 7.06 -7.61
N ALA A 47 -4.15 7.21 -7.65
CA ALA A 47 -3.49 8.25 -8.46
C ALA A 47 -3.69 8.00 -9.97
N ILE A 48 -3.69 6.72 -10.37
CA ILE A 48 -3.95 6.32 -11.76
C ILE A 48 -5.40 6.60 -12.13
N ASP A 49 -6.34 6.28 -11.25
CA ASP A 49 -7.77 6.49 -11.53
C ASP A 49 -8.09 7.99 -11.61
N LEU A 50 -7.48 8.83 -10.75
CA LEU A 50 -7.60 10.29 -10.83
C LEU A 50 -7.05 10.83 -12.17
N ALA A 51 -5.85 10.39 -12.56
CA ALA A 51 -5.29 10.75 -13.87
C ALA A 51 -6.19 10.28 -15.02
N GLY A 52 -6.84 9.11 -14.90
CA GLY A 52 -7.81 8.61 -15.86
C GLY A 52 -9.03 9.52 -16.00
N VAL A 53 -9.52 10.10 -14.91
CA VAL A 53 -10.59 11.11 -14.94
C VAL A 53 -10.13 12.39 -15.63
N ASP A 54 -8.91 12.86 -15.36
CA ASP A 54 -8.36 14.06 -15.99
C ASP A 54 -8.18 13.87 -17.50
N VAL A 55 -7.63 12.73 -17.93
CA VAL A 55 -7.53 12.35 -19.35
C VAL A 55 -8.91 12.25 -20.00
N ALA A 56 -9.91 11.70 -19.30
CA ALA A 56 -11.27 11.63 -19.83
C ALA A 56 -11.91 13.02 -20.04
N ARG A 57 -11.49 14.02 -19.25
CA ARG A 57 -11.95 15.42 -19.35
C ARG A 57 -11.29 16.20 -20.48
N GLU A 58 -10.13 15.77 -20.95
CA GLU A 58 -9.41 16.44 -22.05
C GLU A 58 -10.25 16.46 -23.32
N ARG A 59 -10.06 17.55 -24.09
CA ARG A 59 -10.63 17.68 -25.42
C ARG A 59 -9.66 17.06 -26.42
N PRO A 60 -10.16 16.46 -27.52
CA PRO A 60 -9.31 16.06 -28.63
C PRO A 60 -8.47 17.25 -29.08
N ASN A 61 -7.16 17.09 -29.10
CA ASN A 61 -6.26 18.11 -29.63
C ASN A 61 -6.51 18.26 -31.14
N PRO A 62 -6.45 19.49 -31.67
CA PRO A 62 -6.45 19.69 -33.12
C PRO A 62 -5.17 19.12 -33.73
N GLU A 63 -5.28 18.56 -34.93
CA GLU A 63 -4.11 18.12 -35.71
C GLU A 63 -3.77 19.15 -36.78
N LEU A 64 -2.49 19.49 -36.91
CA LEU A 64 -1.97 20.32 -37.98
C LEU A 64 -0.99 19.48 -38.81
N ARG A 65 -1.21 19.44 -40.11
CA ARG A 65 -0.38 18.71 -41.07
C ARG A 65 0.12 19.67 -42.14
N TYR A 66 1.44 19.67 -42.34
CA TYR A 66 2.08 20.37 -43.43
C TYR A 66 2.65 19.35 -44.40
N GLU A 67 2.37 19.53 -45.69
CA GLU A 67 2.83 18.68 -46.78
C GLU A 67 3.58 19.53 -47.80
N GLN A 68 4.65 18.97 -48.37
CA GLN A 68 5.39 19.61 -49.45
C GLN A 68 5.61 18.58 -50.57
N ALA A 69 5.24 18.96 -51.80
CA ALA A 69 5.26 18.08 -52.97
C ALA A 69 6.03 18.70 -54.14
N LYS A 70 6.57 17.85 -55.02
CA LYS A 70 7.27 18.28 -56.24
C LYS A 70 6.31 18.73 -57.34
N GLU A 71 5.05 18.31 -57.28
CA GLU A 71 3.98 18.66 -58.21
C GLU A 71 3.02 19.65 -57.55
N THR A 72 2.37 20.51 -58.35
CA THR A 72 1.48 21.56 -57.85
C THR A 72 0.22 20.96 -57.22
N PRO A 73 -0.19 21.34 -55.99
CA PRO A 73 0.41 22.38 -55.15
C PRO A 73 1.65 21.89 -54.41
N HIS A 74 2.71 22.70 -54.47
CA HIS A 74 3.99 22.36 -53.85
C HIS A 74 3.96 22.34 -52.32
N GLN A 75 2.96 22.96 -51.69
CA GLN A 75 2.81 23.04 -50.24
C GLN A 75 1.33 23.03 -49.86
N ALA A 76 0.98 22.28 -48.82
CA ALA A 76 -0.36 22.24 -48.26
C ALA A 76 -0.31 22.28 -46.73
N LEU A 77 -1.26 23.00 -46.12
CA LEU A 77 -1.45 23.04 -44.68
C LEU A 77 -2.90 22.63 -44.37
N THR A 78 -3.06 21.57 -43.59
CA THR A 78 -4.35 21.01 -43.20
C THR A 78 -4.49 21.05 -41.69
N ALA A 79 -5.58 21.63 -41.20
CA ALA A 79 -5.97 21.58 -39.79
C ALA A 79 -7.25 20.74 -39.63
N SER A 80 -7.28 19.81 -38.68
CA SER A 80 -8.45 19.02 -38.37
C SER A 80 -8.79 19.12 -36.89
N GLN A 81 -10.08 19.28 -36.57
CA GLN A 81 -10.57 19.26 -35.20
C GLN A 81 -11.78 18.33 -35.09
N PRO A 82 -11.67 17.24 -34.30
CA PRO A 82 -12.81 16.37 -34.05
C PRO A 82 -13.89 17.12 -33.24
N ILE A 83 -15.09 17.22 -33.82
CA ILE A 83 -16.27 17.72 -33.09
C ILE A 83 -17.00 16.52 -32.47
N GLU A 84 -17.06 16.47 -31.15
CA GLU A 84 -17.80 15.43 -30.44
C GLU A 84 -19.31 15.71 -30.46
N LEU A 85 -20.01 15.15 -31.46
CA LEU A 85 -21.47 15.15 -31.52
C LEU A 85 -22.04 14.03 -30.61
N GLY A 86 -23.03 14.36 -29.76
CA GLY A 86 -23.80 13.34 -29.02
C GLY A 86 -23.28 12.93 -27.63
N GLY A 87 -22.54 13.81 -26.94
CA GLY A 87 -22.21 13.62 -25.52
C GLY A 87 -21.17 12.54 -25.21
N LYS A 88 -20.37 12.13 -26.19
CA LYS A 88 -19.31 11.10 -26.04
C LYS A 88 -18.36 11.43 -24.87
N ARG A 89 -17.91 12.69 -24.75
CA ARG A 89 -17.14 13.20 -23.61
C ARG A 89 -17.81 12.94 -22.26
N GLY A 90 -19.09 13.28 -22.13
CA GLY A 90 -19.82 13.06 -20.89
C GLY A 90 -19.82 11.59 -20.47
N ARG A 91 -19.98 10.68 -21.43
CA ARG A 91 -19.91 9.23 -21.16
C ARG A 91 -18.51 8.76 -20.79
N ARG A 92 -17.45 9.28 -21.43
CA ARG A 92 -16.06 8.97 -21.04
C ARG A 92 -15.77 9.41 -19.61
N ILE A 93 -16.19 10.62 -19.24
CA ILE A 93 -16.00 11.15 -17.88
C ILE A 93 -16.77 10.29 -16.88
N ALA A 94 -18.05 10.01 -17.13
CA ALA A 94 -18.87 9.19 -16.24
C ALA A 94 -18.30 7.77 -16.06
N LEU A 95 -17.75 7.18 -17.13
CA LEU A 95 -17.06 5.89 -17.06
C LEU A 95 -15.80 5.99 -16.18
N ALA A 96 -14.95 6.99 -16.40
CA ALA A 96 -13.73 7.17 -15.61
C ALA A 96 -14.04 7.40 -14.11
N GLU A 97 -15.07 8.19 -13.81
CA GLU A 97 -15.54 8.41 -12.43
C GLU A 97 -16.09 7.12 -11.80
N ALA A 98 -16.79 6.28 -12.56
CA ALA A 98 -17.25 4.97 -12.10
C ALA A 98 -16.08 4.00 -11.84
N VAL A 99 -15.03 4.04 -12.67
CA VAL A 99 -13.79 3.27 -12.44
C VAL A 99 -13.11 3.70 -11.16
N MET A 100 -12.95 5.02 -10.93
CA MET A 100 -12.38 5.56 -9.68
C MET A 100 -13.19 5.10 -8.47
N LYS A 101 -14.53 5.19 -8.51
CA LYS A 101 -15.39 4.74 -7.41
C LYS A 101 -15.26 3.24 -7.14
N THR A 102 -15.07 2.44 -8.20
CA THR A 102 -14.81 1.00 -8.07
C THR A 102 -13.46 0.76 -7.38
N GLY A 103 -12.41 1.48 -7.77
CA GLY A 103 -11.09 1.41 -7.12
C GLY A 103 -11.13 1.79 -5.63
N GLU A 104 -11.94 2.78 -5.25
CA GLU A 104 -12.16 3.13 -3.83
C GLU A 104 -12.83 2.00 -3.05
N ALA A 105 -13.83 1.33 -3.64
CA ALA A 105 -14.50 0.18 -3.03
C ALA A 105 -13.55 -1.03 -2.90
N GLU A 106 -12.69 -1.26 -3.90
CA GLU A 106 -11.65 -2.29 -3.86
C GLU A 106 -10.64 -2.03 -2.73
N LEU A 107 -10.16 -0.79 -2.57
CA LEU A 107 -9.27 -0.43 -1.47
C LEU A 107 -9.92 -0.70 -0.10
N ALA A 108 -11.20 -0.31 0.08
CA ALA A 108 -11.93 -0.55 1.31
C ALA A 108 -12.07 -2.06 1.59
N ARG A 109 -12.33 -2.86 0.55
CA ARG A 109 -12.37 -4.32 0.64
C ARG A 109 -11.02 -4.90 1.05
N THR A 110 -9.93 -4.51 0.40
CA THR A 110 -8.57 -4.97 0.77
C THR A 110 -8.23 -4.64 2.22
N GLN A 111 -8.59 -3.46 2.70
CA GLN A 111 -8.39 -3.09 4.10
C GLN A 111 -9.20 -3.98 5.06
N ALA A 112 -10.45 -4.30 4.71
CA ALA A 112 -11.29 -5.19 5.51
C ALA A 112 -10.73 -6.62 5.54
N ASP A 113 -10.28 -7.13 4.39
CA ASP A 113 -9.69 -8.46 4.26
C ASP A 113 -8.40 -8.58 5.09
N VAL A 114 -7.50 -7.60 5.00
CA VAL A 114 -6.27 -7.56 5.82
C VAL A 114 -6.60 -7.50 7.31
N ARG A 115 -7.58 -6.69 7.73
CA ARG A 115 -8.02 -6.67 9.14
C ARG A 115 -8.56 -8.02 9.60
N ALA A 116 -9.33 -8.73 8.76
CA ALA A 116 -9.82 -10.06 9.08
C ALA A 116 -8.66 -11.06 9.26
N GLN A 117 -7.67 -11.02 8.37
CA GLN A 117 -6.47 -11.85 8.44
C GLN A 117 -5.64 -11.57 9.70
N VAL A 118 -5.40 -10.29 10.02
CA VAL A 118 -4.65 -9.88 11.23
C VAL A 118 -5.34 -10.38 12.49
N ARG A 119 -6.66 -10.22 12.58
CA ARG A 119 -7.44 -10.72 13.73
C ARG A 119 -7.29 -12.24 13.87
N LYS A 120 -7.43 -12.99 12.76
CA LYS A 120 -7.26 -14.45 12.76
C LYS A 120 -5.86 -14.86 13.22
N ALA A 121 -4.82 -14.22 12.68
CA ALA A 121 -3.44 -14.52 13.01
C ALA A 121 -3.13 -14.23 14.48
N TYR A 122 -3.58 -13.08 14.99
CA TYR A 122 -3.40 -12.67 16.38
C TYR A 122 -3.98 -13.70 17.36
N TYR A 123 -5.24 -14.11 17.17
CA TYR A 123 -5.86 -15.09 18.07
C TYR A 123 -5.30 -16.51 17.89
N SER A 124 -4.84 -16.86 16.69
CA SER A 124 -4.12 -18.12 16.46
C SER A 124 -2.81 -18.17 17.25
N LEU A 125 -2.07 -17.06 17.28
CA LEU A 125 -0.86 -16.93 18.08
C LEU A 125 -1.16 -17.00 19.58
N ALA A 126 -2.14 -16.22 20.06
CA ALA A 126 -2.54 -16.22 21.47
C ALA A 126 -2.95 -17.62 21.96
N ALA A 127 -3.72 -18.36 21.16
CA ALA A 127 -4.10 -19.74 21.47
C ALA A 127 -2.89 -20.70 21.49
N THR A 128 -1.90 -20.48 20.62
CA THR A 128 -0.67 -21.29 20.58
C THR A 128 0.22 -21.02 21.78
N GLN A 129 0.37 -19.75 22.17
CA GLN A 129 1.09 -19.35 23.37
C GLN A 129 0.43 -19.93 24.63
N ALA A 130 -0.90 -19.89 24.74
CA ALA A 130 -1.62 -20.50 25.85
C ALA A 130 -1.38 -22.03 25.94
N ARG A 131 -1.41 -22.74 24.80
CA ARG A 131 -1.10 -24.18 24.76
C ARG A 131 0.35 -24.48 25.18
N LEU A 132 1.30 -23.63 24.79
CA LEU A 132 2.70 -23.79 25.18
C LEU A 132 2.90 -23.64 26.68
N VAL A 133 2.26 -22.64 27.30
CA VAL A 133 2.31 -22.44 28.76
C VAL A 133 1.80 -23.69 29.50
N ILE A 134 0.67 -24.25 29.06
CA ILE A 134 0.11 -25.47 29.66
C ILE A 134 1.06 -26.67 29.47
N ALA A 135 1.67 -26.82 28.30
CA ALA A 135 2.60 -27.92 28.04
C ALA A 135 3.85 -27.85 28.94
N VAL A 136 4.43 -26.66 29.11
CA VAL A 136 5.59 -26.44 30.00
C VAL A 136 5.22 -26.70 31.46
N ASP A 137 4.02 -26.30 31.91
CA ASP A 137 3.55 -26.55 33.26
C ASP A 137 3.40 -28.06 33.55
N ILE A 138 2.84 -28.81 32.60
CA ILE A 138 2.73 -30.28 32.71
C ILE A 138 4.10 -30.95 32.80
N GLU A 139 5.10 -30.48 32.05
CA GLU A 139 6.47 -31.02 32.13
C GLU A 139 7.12 -30.73 33.48
N GLY A 140 6.92 -29.53 34.04
CA GLY A 140 7.44 -29.14 35.35
C GLY A 140 6.82 -29.93 36.52
N ILE A 141 5.56 -30.35 36.40
CA ILE A 141 4.90 -31.22 37.40
C ILE A 141 5.48 -32.64 37.38
N ARG A 142 6.11 -33.06 36.27
CA ARG A 142 6.60 -34.44 36.08
C ARG A 142 8.05 -34.64 36.57
N THR A 143 8.75 -33.58 36.93
CA THR A 143 10.13 -33.59 37.47
C THR A 143 10.13 -33.28 38.97
#